data_AF-A0A5B9DCB5-F1
#
_entry.id   AF-A0A5B9DCB5-F1
#
_cell.length_a   1.000
_cell.length_b   1.000
_cell.length_c   1.000
_cell.angle_alpha   90.00
_cell.angle_beta   90.00
_cell.angle_gamma   90.00
#
_symmetry.space_group_name_H-M   'P 1'
#
loop_
_entity.id
_entity.type
_entity.pdbx_description
1 polymer ?
#
loop_
_entity_poly.entity_id
_entity_poly.type
_entity_poly.pdbx_seq_one_letter_code
_entity_poly.pdbx_strand_id
1 'polypeptide(L)'
;MSSQNANYVVKMNTALSNKPFFVKITDPNISISRNFSEAIFVLRNTGRPLESDQFHQLFEHHQIFYSGKTVQKGEFFRDLSTISQNINEQNMTLVELDLVSSHSGGKNK
;
A
#
# COMPACT_ATOMS: atom_id res chain seq x y z
N MET A 1 -26.30 -17.64 -5.15
CA MET A 1 -25.82 -16.31 -4.71
C MET A 1 -24.50 -16.06 -5.41
N SER A 2 -24.48 -15.15 -6.38
CA SER A 2 -23.28 -14.77 -7.11
C SER A 2 -22.31 -14.08 -6.15
N SER A 3 -21.20 -14.74 -5.84
CA SER A 3 -20.05 -14.14 -5.19
C SER A 3 -19.59 -12.96 -6.05
N GLN A 4 -20.00 -11.75 -5.68
CA GLN A 4 -19.45 -10.53 -6.27
C GLN A 4 -17.94 -10.58 -6.06
N ASN A 5 -17.18 -10.60 -7.15
CA ASN A 5 -15.72 -10.49 -7.13
C ASN A 5 -15.36 -9.19 -6.41
N ALA A 6 -15.10 -9.27 -5.11
CA ALA A 6 -14.66 -8.13 -4.33
C ALA A 6 -13.26 -7.76 -4.82
N ASN A 7 -13.17 -6.62 -5.52
CA ASN A 7 -11.90 -6.11 -6.02
C ASN A 7 -11.29 -5.21 -4.95
N TYR A 8 -10.45 -5.76 -4.10
CA TYR A 8 -9.69 -5.00 -3.13
C TYR A 8 -8.43 -4.41 -3.79
N VAL A 9 -8.16 -3.14 -3.54
CA VAL A 9 -7.00 -2.44 -4.11
C VAL A 9 -6.33 -1.63 -3.00
N VAL A 10 -5.00 -1.74 -2.90
CA VAL A 10 -4.19 -0.82 -2.10
C VAL A 10 -3.47 0.14 -3.02
N LYS A 11 -3.68 1.43 -2.80
CA LYS A 11 -2.92 2.51 -3.39
C LYS A 11 -1.81 2.91 -2.42
N MET A 12 -0.57 2.76 -2.84
CA MET A 12 0.62 3.07 -2.05
C MET A 12 1.27 4.34 -2.60
N ASN A 13 1.17 5.42 -1.83
CA ASN A 13 1.84 6.68 -2.12
C ASN A 13 3.25 6.66 -1.53
N THR A 14 4.21 7.20 -2.29
CA THR A 14 5.61 7.23 -1.89
C THR A 14 6.20 8.61 -2.13
N ALA A 15 7.22 8.99 -1.35
CA ALA A 15 7.96 10.22 -1.58
C ALA A 15 8.82 10.19 -2.87
N LEU A 16 9.03 9.02 -3.47
CA LEU A 16 9.90 8.86 -4.65
C LEU A 16 9.23 9.21 -5.98
N SER A 17 7.89 9.20 -6.02
CA SER A 17 7.17 9.36 -7.28
C SER A 17 5.81 10.01 -7.06
N ASN A 18 5.47 10.93 -7.95
CA ASN A 18 4.12 11.48 -8.06
C ASN A 18 3.09 10.44 -8.57
N LYS A 19 3.54 9.23 -8.93
CA LYS A 19 2.70 8.12 -9.37
C LYS A 19 2.53 7.11 -8.24
N PRO A 20 1.32 6.90 -7.71
CA PRO A 20 1.06 5.86 -6.73
C PRO A 20 1.20 4.46 -7.35
N PHE A 21 1.56 3.49 -6.51
CA PHE A 21 1.55 2.08 -6.86
C PHE A 21 0.22 1.45 -6.46
N PHE A 22 -0.35 0.63 -7.34
CA PHE A 22 -1.61 -0.06 -7.08
C PHE A 22 -1.35 -1.57 -6.98
N VAL A 23 -1.84 -2.17 -5.90
CA VAL A 23 -1.80 -3.62 -5.68
C VAL A 23 -3.22 -4.13 -5.61
N LYS A 24 -3.55 -5.10 -6.46
CA LYS A 24 -4.79 -5.84 -6.35
C LYS A 24 -4.64 -6.90 -5.25
N ILE A 25 -5.60 -6.93 -4.34
CA ILE A 25 -5.69 -7.90 -3.26
C ILE A 25 -6.86 -8.85 -3.53
N THR A 26 -6.64 -10.13 -3.33
CA THR A 26 -7.66 -11.18 -3.46
C THR A 26 -8.24 -11.62 -2.13
N ASP A 27 -7.53 -11.41 -1.02
CA ASP A 27 -7.94 -11.75 0.35
C ASP A 27 -7.72 -10.57 1.29
N PRO A 28 -8.77 -9.99 1.92
CA PRO A 28 -8.63 -8.87 2.84
C PRO A 28 -7.98 -9.24 4.19
N ASN A 29 -7.75 -10.53 4.46
CA ASN A 29 -7.08 -11.02 5.68
C ASN A 29 -5.54 -11.07 5.57
N ILE A 30 -4.96 -10.44 4.55
CA ILE A 30 -3.51 -10.32 4.43
C ILE A 30 -3.00 -9.09 5.19
N SER A 31 -1.77 -9.21 5.69
CA SER A 31 -1.11 -8.13 6.41
C SER A 31 -0.70 -7.00 5.46
N ILE A 32 -0.52 -5.81 6.02
CA ILE A 32 0.04 -4.67 5.28
C ILE A 32 1.42 -5.00 4.72
N SER A 33 2.28 -5.69 5.48
CA SER A 33 3.58 -6.16 4.99
C SER A 33 3.47 -7.06 3.76
N ARG A 34 2.45 -7.93 3.70
CA ARG A 34 2.21 -8.80 2.56
C ARG A 34 1.83 -7.99 1.32
N ASN A 35 1.00 -6.96 1.46
CA ASN A 35 0.65 -6.05 0.37
C ASN A 35 1.89 -5.41 -0.27
N PHE A 36 2.78 -4.84 0.56
CA PHE A 36 4.01 -4.23 0.07
C PHE A 36 4.95 -5.27 -0.56
N SER A 37 5.04 -6.48 0.01
CA SER A 37 5.86 -7.56 -0.56
C SER A 37 5.37 -7.97 -1.95
N GLU A 38 4.06 -8.03 -2.17
CA GLU A 38 3.47 -8.34 -3.48
C GLU A 38 3.73 -7.23 -4.50
N ALA A 39 3.61 -5.96 -4.12
CA ALA A 39 4.01 -4.84 -4.98
C ALA A 39 5.48 -4.93 -5.42
N ILE A 40 6.39 -5.13 -4.46
CA ILE A 40 7.83 -5.24 -4.71
C ILE A 40 8.10 -6.41 -5.65
N PHE A 41 7.48 -7.57 -5.39
CA PHE A 41 7.60 -8.74 -6.23
C PHE A 41 7.12 -8.46 -7.67
N VAL A 42 5.96 -7.82 -7.85
CA VAL A 42 5.45 -7.47 -9.17
C VAL A 42 6.43 -6.56 -9.90
N LEU A 43 6.90 -5.47 -9.25
CA LEU A 43 7.85 -4.53 -9.87
C LEU A 43 9.12 -5.21 -10.33
N ARG A 44 9.67 -6.10 -9.49
CA ARG A 44 10.86 -6.88 -9.82
C ARG A 44 10.66 -7.75 -11.05
N ASN A 45 9.50 -8.38 -11.19
CA ASN A 45 9.21 -9.34 -12.25
C ASN A 45 8.61 -8.72 -13.53
N THR A 46 8.15 -7.47 -13.50
CA THR A 46 7.60 -6.76 -14.67
C THR A 46 8.61 -5.80 -15.32
N GLY A 47 9.92 -6.08 -15.18
CA GLY A 47 10.97 -5.27 -15.79
C GLY A 47 11.24 -3.92 -15.12
N ARG A 48 10.82 -3.73 -13.86
CA ARG A 48 11.10 -2.53 -13.05
C ARG A 48 11.91 -2.86 -11.78
N PRO A 49 13.06 -3.57 -11.89
CA PRO A 49 13.83 -4.03 -10.72
C PRO A 49 14.42 -2.87 -9.89
N LEU A 50 14.88 -1.80 -10.52
CA LEU A 50 15.40 -0.62 -9.80
C LEU A 50 14.31 0.02 -8.93
N GLU A 51 13.10 0.15 -9.46
CA GLU A 51 11.96 0.69 -8.72
C GLU A 51 11.51 -0.24 -7.60
N SER A 52 11.58 -1.56 -7.81
CA SER A 52 11.38 -2.56 -6.76
C SER A 52 12.35 -2.35 -5.60
N ASP A 53 13.64 -2.19 -5.88
CA ASP A 53 14.65 -2.05 -4.83
C ASP A 53 14.51 -0.73 -4.07
N GLN A 54 14.23 0.36 -4.79
CA GLN A 54 13.91 1.66 -4.18
C GLN A 54 12.65 1.59 -3.30
N PHE A 55 11.59 0.95 -3.79
CA PHE A 55 10.35 0.81 -3.05
C PHE A 55 10.52 -0.09 -1.81
N HIS A 56 11.34 -1.13 -1.92
CA HIS A 56 11.72 -1.97 -0.79
C HIS A 56 12.47 -1.18 0.28
N GLN A 57 13.45 -0.34 -0.10
CA GLN A 57 14.16 0.53 0.83
C GLN A 57 13.21 1.51 1.54
N LEU A 58 12.26 2.11 0.81
CA LEU A 58 11.27 2.96 1.46
C LEU A 58 10.46 2.19 2.49
N PHE A 59 9.92 1.03 2.12
CA PHE A 59 9.10 0.21 3.01
C PHE A 59 9.88 -0.23 4.28
N GLU A 60 11.18 -0.46 4.17
CA GLU A 60 12.01 -0.81 5.32
C GLU A 60 12.32 0.37 6.25
N HIS A 61 12.46 1.58 5.70
CA HIS A 61 12.94 2.75 6.47
C HIS A 61 11.87 3.79 6.79
N HIS A 62 10.64 3.65 6.28
CA HIS A 62 9.57 4.64 6.44
C HIS A 62 8.44 4.09 7.30
N GLN A 63 7.72 5.00 7.95
CA GLN A 63 6.47 4.69 8.62
C GLN A 63 5.34 4.63 7.59
N ILE A 64 4.41 3.70 7.81
CA ILE A 64 3.21 3.55 6.98
C ILE A 64 2.11 4.34 7.66
N PHE A 65 1.44 5.20 6.90
CA PHE A 65 0.30 5.95 7.37
C PHE A 65 -0.97 5.57 6.60
N TYR A 66 -2.08 5.61 7.31
CA TYR A 66 -3.43 5.51 6.77
C TYR A 66 -4.26 6.63 7.41
N SER A 67 -4.84 7.52 6.59
CA SER A 67 -5.70 8.61 7.07
C SER A 67 -5.06 9.43 8.22
N GLY A 68 -3.76 9.71 8.13
CA GLY A 68 -3.00 10.46 9.14
C GLY A 68 -2.61 9.68 10.41
N LYS A 69 -2.94 8.38 10.50
CA LYS A 69 -2.55 7.50 11.60
C LYS A 69 -1.48 6.51 11.16
N THR A 70 -0.51 6.23 12.02
CA THR A 70 0.49 5.20 11.76
C THR A 70 -0.15 3.81 11.78
N VAL A 71 0.18 3.00 10.78
CA VAL A 71 -0.24 1.61 10.61
C VAL A 71 0.97 0.71 10.78
N GLN A 72 0.82 -0.39 11.50
CA GLN A 72 1.89 -1.35 11.70
C GLN A 72 1.97 -2.35 10.55
N LYS A 73 3.18 -2.80 10.23
CA LYS A 73 3.42 -3.81 9.17
C LYS A 73 2.60 -5.10 9.37
N GLY A 74 2.28 -5.46 10.62
CA GLY A 74 1.51 -6.65 10.98
C GLY A 74 -0.02 -6.46 11.03
N GLU A 75 -0.53 -5.24 10.91
CA GLU A 75 -1.98 -5.00 10.84
C GLU A 75 -2.56 -5.56 9.53
N PHE A 76 -3.87 -5.83 9.51
CA PHE A 76 -4.55 -6.43 8.36
C PHE A 76 -5.26 -5.38 7.51
N PHE A 77 -5.37 -5.66 6.21
CA PHE A 77 -6.09 -4.80 5.27
C PHE A 77 -7.55 -4.56 5.71
N ARG A 78 -8.27 -5.60 6.13
CA ARG A 78 -9.68 -5.51 6.54
C ARG A 78 -9.92 -4.57 7.73
N ASP A 79 -8.90 -4.30 8.53
CA ASP A 79 -9.01 -3.47 9.74
C ASP A 79 -8.92 -1.97 9.40
N LEU A 80 -8.53 -1.63 8.17
CA LEU A 80 -8.49 -0.26 7.66
C LEU A 80 -9.84 0.12 7.04
N SER A 81 -10.30 1.35 7.28
CA SER A 81 -11.50 1.83 6.61
C SER A 81 -11.28 1.90 5.09
N THR A 82 -12.23 1.37 4.33
CA THR A 82 -12.11 1.26 2.88
C THR A 82 -13.00 2.27 2.17
N ILE A 83 -12.52 2.80 1.05
CA ILE A 83 -13.31 3.63 0.14
C ILE A 83 -13.88 2.72 -0.95
N SER A 84 -15.19 2.72 -1.17
CA SER A 84 -15.78 2.05 -2.34
C SER A 84 -15.80 3.01 -3.51
N GLN A 85 -15.19 2.63 -4.63
CA GLN A 85 -15.20 3.39 -5.88
C GLN A 85 -15.74 2.53 -7.01
N ASN A 86 -16.55 3.12 -7.89
CA ASN A 86 -16.95 2.48 -9.13
C ASN A 86 -16.03 2.94 -10.26
N ILE A 87 -15.29 2.02 -10.87
CA ILE A 87 -14.44 2.29 -12.04
C ILE A 87 -14.79 1.30 -13.13
N ASN A 88 -15.17 1.80 -14.31
CA ASN A 88 -15.55 0.98 -15.46
C ASN A 88 -16.58 -0.11 -15.10
N GLU A 89 -17.65 0.28 -14.38
CA GLU A 89 -18.73 -0.60 -13.93
C GLU A 89 -18.33 -1.66 -12.88
N GLN A 90 -17.09 -1.64 -12.40
CA GLN A 90 -16.62 -2.50 -11.31
C GLN A 90 -16.58 -1.74 -10.00
N ASN A 91 -17.23 -2.30 -8.97
CA ASN A 91 -17.06 -1.84 -7.60
C ASN A 91 -15.69 -2.31 -7.09
N MET A 92 -14.88 -1.35 -6.67
CA MET A 92 -13.58 -1.57 -6.07
C MET A 92 -13.58 -1.05 -4.65
N THR A 93 -12.94 -1.81 -3.77
CA THR A 93 -12.72 -1.47 -2.37
C THR A 93 -11.27 -1.05 -2.21
N LEU A 94 -11.03 0.23 -1.96
CA LEU A 94 -9.72 0.85 -2.01
C LEU A 94 -9.25 1.32 -0.64
N VAL A 95 -7.96 1.12 -0.35
CA VAL A 95 -7.25 1.69 0.80
C VAL A 95 -6.06 2.49 0.30
N GLU A 96 -5.84 3.67 0.86
CA GLU A 96 -4.67 4.51 0.57
C GLU A 96 -3.66 4.42 1.71
N LEU A 97 -2.42 4.07 1.40
CA LEU A 97 -1.31 4.00 2.34
C LEU A 97 -0.21 4.95 1.90
N ASP A 98 0.33 5.72 2.85
CA ASP A 98 1.44 6.65 2.61
C ASP A 98 2.72 6.13 3.27
N LEU A 99 3.82 6.08 2.52
CA LEU A 99 5.16 5.90 3.09
C LEU A 99 5.77 7.26 3.40
N VAL A 100 5.87 7.57 4.69
CA VAL A 100 6.37 8.87 5.18
C VAL A 100 7.66 8.67 5.95
N SER A 101 8.67 9.48 5.64
CA SER A 101 9.96 9.43 6.31
C SER A 101 9.78 9.84 7.76
N SER A 102 10.33 9.04 8.67
CA SER A 102 10.34 9.39 10.09
C SER A 102 11.22 10.63 10.28
N HIS A 103 10.61 11.81 10.30
CA HIS A 103 11.26 13.00 10.83
C HIS A 103 11.33 12.83 12.34
N SER A 104 12.44 12.27 12.85
CA SER A 104 12.86 12.61 14.19
C SER A 104 13.13 14.11 14.17
N GLY A 105 12.18 14.90 14.68
CA GLY A 105 12.34 16.34 14.85
C GLY A 105 13.72 16.60 15.44
N GLY A 106 14.46 17.51 14.81
CA GLY A 106 15.84 17.82 15.16
C GLY A 106 15.97 17.96 16.67
N LYS A 107 16.96 17.28 17.25
CA LYS A 107 17.46 17.67 18.57
C LYS A 107 18.00 19.08 18.42
N ASN A 108 17.16 20.08 18.68
CA ASN A 108 17.65 21.38 19.12
C ASN A 108 18.37 21.13 20.44
N LYS A 109 19.69 21.04 20.37
CA LYS A 109 20.61 21.29 21.47
C LYS A 109 21.49 22.45 21.08
#